data_AF-A0A4Q9M5N8-F1
#
_entry.id   AF-A0A4Q9M5N8-F1
#
_cell.length_a   1.000
_cell.length_b   1.000
_cell.length_c   1.000
_cell.angle_alpha   90.00
_cell.angle_beta   90.00
_cell.angle_gamma   90.00
#
_symmetry.space_group_name_H-M   'P 1'
#
loop_
_entity.id
_entity.type
_entity.pdbx_description
1 polymer ?
#
loop_
_entity_poly.entity_id
_entity_poly.type
_entity_poly.pdbx_seq_one_letter_code
_entity_poly.pdbx_strand_id
1 'polypeptide(L)'
;MAGTIVHVEHDQFRRELLATEDAPLVDYAASNPFSALANAENLSGQAISEFFIQAVSTSEIMPGCCISPMMRVCDDPNDDSLKLQHAAIFRGPRRDRPCRFDQVVPISFYCHHPRADPFDPTQLRSGGETMNDYQTDIYDELSSSVELLFTAQHRVFLFMILVMGRRFRILRWDRAGVISTPSVDYFEQLTIACDYLYHLCRLGDDSLGFDPTATRLRPDDVDFLRMDVAALPDAKDVDHSERDLSEGGVREPFTFAYIRSLFRTSLDCDWPRHRLVVQDGGQKHDYLVGKPTFHASGTMGRGTRGYVAYECSSRRFVWLKDAWRASYKIVETTTRYANLWDIGPGRYQTSQPTRSE
;
A
#
# COMPACT_ATOMS: atom_id res chain seq x y z
N MET A 1 -6.28 1.74 -19.31
CA MET A 1 -7.48 2.55 -18.99
C MET A 1 -7.16 3.31 -17.74
N ALA A 2 -7.02 4.64 -17.82
CA ALA A 2 -6.86 5.48 -16.64
C ALA A 2 -8.09 5.24 -15.75
N GLY A 3 -7.88 4.85 -14.49
CA GLY A 3 -9.03 4.69 -13.59
C GLY A 3 -9.71 6.01 -13.31
N THR A 4 -10.91 5.88 -12.78
CA THR A 4 -11.71 7.03 -12.38
C THR A 4 -10.96 7.83 -11.31
N ILE A 5 -10.66 9.10 -11.62
CA ILE A 5 -10.17 10.08 -10.66
C ILE A 5 -11.39 10.89 -10.20
N VAL A 6 -11.64 10.89 -8.89
CA VAL A 6 -12.71 11.67 -8.25
C VAL A 6 -12.08 12.80 -7.45
N HIS A 7 -12.50 14.03 -7.72
CA HIS A 7 -12.02 15.20 -6.97
C HIS A 7 -12.97 15.53 -5.83
N VAL A 8 -12.41 15.71 -4.63
CA VAL A 8 -13.16 16.00 -3.40
C VAL A 8 -12.49 17.15 -2.66
N GLU A 9 -13.26 18.18 -2.32
CA GLU A 9 -12.79 19.36 -1.59
C GLU A 9 -12.23 19.00 -0.20
N HIS A 10 -11.27 19.79 0.30
CA HIS A 10 -10.55 19.48 1.54
C HIS A 10 -11.47 19.26 2.74
N ASP A 11 -12.48 20.11 2.95
CA ASP A 11 -13.43 20.00 4.07
C ASP A 11 -14.27 18.72 4.00
N GLN A 12 -14.61 18.28 2.79
CA GLN A 12 -15.33 17.04 2.59
C GLN A 12 -14.40 15.85 2.84
N PHE A 13 -13.22 15.84 2.22
CA PHE A 13 -12.23 14.77 2.38
C PHE A 13 -11.87 14.56 3.85
N ARG A 14 -11.61 15.65 4.58
CA ARG A 14 -11.26 15.62 6.00
C ARG A 14 -12.38 15.00 6.84
N ARG A 15 -13.62 15.47 6.66
CA ARG A 15 -14.78 14.98 7.43
C ARG A 15 -15.12 13.52 7.14
N GLU A 16 -14.96 13.07 5.90
CA GLU A 16 -15.42 11.74 5.49
C GLU A 16 -14.32 10.67 5.62
N LEU A 17 -13.04 11.03 5.43
CA LEU A 17 -11.94 10.07 5.33
C LEU A 17 -10.90 10.18 6.45
N LEU A 18 -10.86 11.31 7.17
CA LEU A 18 -9.85 11.56 8.21
C LEU A 18 -10.46 11.88 9.59
N ALA A 19 -11.78 11.81 9.72
CA ALA A 19 -12.46 12.14 10.98
C ALA A 19 -12.00 11.19 12.10
N THR A 20 -11.22 11.74 13.02
CA THR A 20 -10.93 11.16 14.33
C THR A 20 -11.73 11.96 15.35
N GLU A 21 -12.59 11.30 16.13
CA GLU A 21 -13.28 11.94 17.26
C GLU A 21 -12.24 12.69 18.13
N ASP A 22 -12.54 13.96 18.45
CA ASP A 22 -11.79 14.82 19.40
C ASP A 22 -10.35 15.24 19.06
N ALA A 23 -9.98 15.34 17.78
CA ALA A 23 -8.72 15.99 17.40
C ALA A 23 -8.83 17.54 17.46
N PRO A 24 -8.08 18.24 18.35
CA PRO A 24 -8.08 19.69 18.35
C PRO A 24 -7.43 20.22 17.06
N LEU A 25 -7.99 21.29 16.51
CA LEU A 25 -7.31 22.09 15.50
C LEU A 25 -6.07 22.69 16.17
N VAL A 26 -4.88 22.19 15.80
CA VAL A 26 -3.63 22.75 16.28
C VAL A 26 -3.39 24.06 15.54
N ASP A 27 -3.24 25.15 16.31
CA ASP A 27 -2.89 26.45 15.74
C ASP A 27 -1.39 26.48 15.43
N TYR A 28 -1.06 26.35 14.15
CA TYR A 28 0.31 26.40 13.64
C TYR A 28 0.78 27.84 13.37
N ALA A 29 0.01 28.88 13.74
CA ALA A 29 0.29 30.26 13.39
C ALA A 29 1.53 30.88 14.05
N ALA A 30 2.11 30.26 15.08
CA ALA A 30 3.27 30.81 15.78
C ALA A 30 4.54 30.82 14.90
N SER A 31 4.69 29.86 13.98
CA SER A 31 5.80 29.82 13.01
C SER A 31 5.49 28.86 11.87
N ASN A 32 5.69 29.29 10.62
CA ASN A 32 5.53 28.42 9.46
C ASN A 32 6.63 27.33 9.44
N PRO A 33 6.28 26.05 9.63
CA PRO A 33 7.27 24.96 9.63
C PRO A 33 7.96 24.84 8.26
N PHE A 34 7.28 25.24 7.18
CA PHE A 34 7.76 25.18 5.80
C PHE A 34 8.47 26.45 5.35
N SER A 35 8.90 27.33 6.27
CA SER A 35 9.56 28.60 5.93
C SER A 35 10.77 28.45 4.98
N ALA A 36 11.56 27.38 5.14
CA ALA A 36 12.70 27.06 4.27
C ALA A 36 12.31 26.69 2.82
N LEU A 37 11.03 26.39 2.58
CA LEU A 37 10.47 26.00 1.29
C LEU A 37 9.79 27.17 0.55
N ALA A 38 9.99 28.43 0.99
CA ALA A 38 9.42 29.61 0.34
C ALA A 38 9.69 29.68 -1.18
N ASN A 39 10.85 29.16 -1.62
CA ASN A 39 11.29 29.13 -3.01
C ASN A 39 11.27 27.72 -3.63
N ALA A 40 10.43 26.80 -3.13
CA ALA A 40 10.42 25.41 -3.58
C ALA A 40 10.12 25.23 -5.08
N GLU A 41 9.55 26.22 -5.76
CA GLU A 41 9.35 26.19 -7.22
C GLU A 41 10.66 26.14 -8.02
N ASN A 42 11.78 26.57 -7.43
CA ASN A 42 13.10 26.56 -8.06
C ASN A 42 14.01 25.42 -7.55
N LEU A 43 13.50 24.54 -6.70
CA LEU A 43 14.27 23.46 -6.07
C LEU A 43 14.08 22.14 -6.82
N SER A 44 15.10 21.29 -6.76
CA SER A 44 14.98 19.90 -7.23
C SER A 44 14.05 19.10 -6.30
N GLY A 45 13.47 18.00 -6.80
CA GLY A 45 12.65 17.11 -5.98
C GLY A 45 13.37 16.60 -4.73
N GLN A 46 14.68 16.32 -4.83
CA GLN A 46 15.52 15.94 -3.71
C GLN A 46 15.62 17.04 -2.65
N ALA A 47 15.94 18.28 -3.05
CA ALA A 47 16.06 19.40 -2.12
C ALA A 47 14.72 19.70 -1.41
N ILE A 48 13.60 19.61 -2.15
CA ILE A 48 12.26 19.73 -1.57
C ILE A 48 12.04 18.64 -0.52
N SER A 49 12.36 17.39 -0.84
CA SER A 49 12.22 16.26 0.08
C SER A 49 13.02 16.47 1.36
N GLU A 50 14.29 16.86 1.25
CA GLU A 50 15.18 17.11 2.39
C GLU A 50 14.64 18.21 3.32
N PHE A 51 14.28 19.37 2.76
CA PHE A 51 13.73 20.48 3.54
C PHE A 51 12.35 20.17 4.13
N PHE A 52 11.50 19.42 3.41
CA PHE A 52 10.19 19.01 3.93
C PHE A 52 10.33 18.02 5.08
N ILE A 53 11.19 17.01 4.95
CA ILE A 53 11.54 16.07 6.02
C ILE A 53 12.06 16.83 7.24
N GLN A 54 12.95 17.79 7.05
CA GLN A 54 13.50 18.60 8.13
C GLN A 54 12.42 19.42 8.82
N ALA A 55 11.61 20.17 8.06
CA ALA A 55 10.50 20.98 8.56
C ALA A 55 9.56 20.19 9.46
N VAL A 56 9.12 19.03 8.97
CA VAL A 56 8.19 18.13 9.68
C VAL A 56 8.85 17.44 10.86
N SER A 57 10.13 17.08 10.79
CA SER A 57 10.85 16.44 11.91
C SER A 57 11.11 17.41 13.06
N THR A 58 11.26 18.71 12.77
CA THR A 58 11.50 19.76 13.78
C THR A 58 10.23 20.34 14.38
N SER A 59 9.08 20.05 13.78
CA SER A 59 7.78 20.55 14.23
C SER A 59 6.99 19.39 14.83
N GLU A 60 6.32 19.60 15.96
CA GLU A 60 5.59 18.53 16.66
C GLU A 60 4.26 18.14 15.96
N ILE A 61 4.19 18.23 14.63
CA ILE A 61 3.00 18.03 13.79
C ILE A 61 2.57 16.55 13.72
N MET A 62 3.52 15.62 13.84
CA MET A 62 3.30 14.19 13.62
C MET A 62 3.47 13.37 14.92
N PRO A 63 2.58 13.51 15.92
CA PRO A 63 2.71 12.80 17.18
C PRO A 63 2.65 11.28 16.97
N GLY A 64 3.59 10.56 17.58
CA GLY A 64 3.65 9.09 17.50
C GLY A 64 4.10 8.54 16.15
N CYS A 65 4.49 9.40 15.21
CA CYS A 65 5.00 9.03 13.90
C CYS A 65 6.29 9.78 13.59
N CYS A 66 6.97 9.36 12.52
CA CYS A 66 8.09 10.08 11.96
C CYS A 66 8.06 10.03 10.43
N ILE A 67 8.74 10.98 9.80
CA ILE A 67 9.00 10.97 8.37
C ILE A 67 10.44 10.48 8.13
N SER A 68 10.62 9.60 7.16
CA SER A 68 11.94 9.09 6.80
C SER A 68 12.15 9.04 5.29
N PRO A 69 13.37 9.34 4.81
CA PRO A 69 13.73 9.25 3.41
C PRO A 69 13.60 7.80 2.91
N MET A 70 12.98 7.62 1.75
CA MET A 70 12.96 6.37 0.99
C MET A 70 14.07 6.41 -0.04
N MET A 71 15.11 5.60 0.19
CA MET A 71 16.23 5.46 -0.73
C MET A 71 15.79 4.60 -1.91
N ARG A 72 15.97 5.11 -3.14
CA ARG A 72 15.95 4.29 -4.34
C ARG A 72 17.37 3.89 -4.72
N VAL A 73 17.51 2.64 -5.17
CA VAL A 73 18.68 2.21 -5.93
C VAL A 73 18.61 2.92 -7.28
N CYS A 74 19.71 3.51 -7.76
CA CYS A 74 19.72 4.11 -9.09
C CYS A 74 19.41 3.08 -10.18
N ASP A 75 18.74 3.53 -11.24
CA ASP A 75 18.42 2.69 -12.39
C ASP A 75 19.66 2.38 -13.25
N ASP A 76 20.77 3.10 -13.06
CA ASP A 76 22.06 2.78 -13.66
C ASP A 76 22.75 1.68 -12.83
N PRO A 77 22.95 0.47 -13.38
CA PRO A 77 23.60 -0.63 -12.67
C PRO A 77 25.07 -0.35 -12.31
N ASN A 78 25.66 0.75 -12.80
CA ASN A 78 27.00 1.21 -12.41
C ASN A 78 26.98 2.37 -11.39
N ASP A 79 25.81 2.90 -11.03
CA ASP A 79 25.64 3.98 -10.06
C ASP A 79 25.11 3.40 -8.74
N ASP A 80 26.01 3.01 -7.83
CA ASP A 80 25.63 2.55 -6.49
C ASP A 80 25.12 3.69 -5.58
N SER A 81 24.95 4.92 -6.10
CA SER A 81 24.42 6.02 -5.29
C SER A 81 22.93 5.82 -4.99
N LEU A 82 22.56 6.00 -3.73
CA LEU A 82 21.16 6.03 -3.32
C LEU A 82 20.64 7.46 -3.51
N LYS A 83 19.74 7.67 -4.46
CA LYS A 83 19.10 8.98 -4.66
C LYS A 83 17.89 9.10 -3.76
N LEU A 84 17.91 10.11 -2.91
CA LEU A 84 16.76 10.52 -2.13
C LEU A 84 15.83 11.33 -3.03
N GLN A 85 14.66 10.78 -3.31
CA GLN A 85 13.60 11.56 -3.98
C GLN A 85 12.28 11.51 -3.22
N HIS A 86 12.02 10.45 -2.46
CA HIS A 86 10.74 10.22 -1.81
C HIS A 86 10.92 10.00 -0.31
N ALA A 87 9.84 10.12 0.42
CA ALA A 87 9.81 9.81 1.85
C ALA A 87 8.58 8.97 2.16
N ALA A 88 8.50 8.50 3.39
CA ALA A 88 7.25 8.00 3.90
C ALA A 88 7.09 8.28 5.40
N ILE A 89 5.85 8.24 5.84
CA ILE A 89 5.48 8.28 7.25
C ILE A 89 5.61 6.87 7.83
N PHE A 90 6.16 6.78 9.04
CA PHE A 90 6.31 5.54 9.82
C PHE A 90 5.73 5.74 11.22
N ARG A 91 5.29 4.64 11.83
CA ARG A 91 4.92 4.61 13.25
C ARG A 91 6.14 4.66 14.14
N GLY A 92 6.02 5.38 15.25
CA GLY A 92 7.04 5.47 16.28
C GLY A 92 8.25 6.33 15.87
N PRO A 93 9.37 6.20 16.60
CA PRO A 93 10.54 7.03 16.40
C PRO A 93 11.26 6.71 15.08
N ARG A 94 11.99 7.71 14.56
CA ARG A 94 12.79 7.58 13.35
C ARG A 94 13.85 6.50 13.54
N ARG A 95 13.96 5.63 12.53
CA ARG A 95 15.01 4.60 12.42
C ARG A 95 15.99 5.01 11.33
N ASP A 96 17.25 4.61 11.45
CA ASP A 96 18.28 4.97 10.46
C ASP A 96 17.99 4.38 9.08
N ARG A 97 17.46 3.14 9.04
CA ARG A 97 17.10 2.42 7.82
C ARG A 97 15.78 1.66 8.05
N PRO A 98 14.63 2.35 7.96
CA PRO A 98 13.35 1.67 8.12
C PRO A 98 13.11 0.72 6.95
N CYS A 99 12.49 -0.44 7.23
CA CYS A 99 12.03 -1.34 6.18
C CYS A 99 11.01 -0.61 5.30
N ARG A 100 11.20 -0.61 3.98
CA ARG A 100 10.30 0.08 3.05
C ARG A 100 8.85 -0.42 3.14
N PHE A 101 8.64 -1.65 3.60
CA PHE A 101 7.30 -2.23 3.77
C PHE A 101 6.66 -1.93 5.13
N ASP A 102 7.34 -1.18 6.01
CA ASP A 102 6.78 -0.68 7.27
C ASP A 102 6.19 0.74 7.12
N GLN A 103 6.25 1.31 5.92
CA GLN A 103 5.71 2.63 5.66
C GLN A 103 4.18 2.65 5.77
N VAL A 104 3.62 3.67 6.43
CA VAL A 104 2.17 3.80 6.55
C VAL A 104 1.56 4.71 5.48
N VAL A 105 2.25 5.80 5.12
CA VAL A 105 1.83 6.75 4.08
C VAL A 105 3.05 7.18 3.25
N PRO A 106 3.16 6.79 1.97
CA PRO A 106 4.18 7.30 1.07
C PRO A 106 4.00 8.79 0.77
N ILE A 107 5.13 9.48 0.56
CA ILE A 107 5.21 10.88 0.15
C ILE A 107 6.13 10.98 -1.07
N SER A 108 5.58 11.41 -2.19
CA SER A 108 6.32 11.56 -3.43
C SER A 108 6.61 13.03 -3.70
N PHE A 109 7.88 13.34 -4.00
CA PHE A 109 8.35 14.70 -4.28
C PHE A 109 8.82 14.83 -5.72
N TYR A 110 8.40 15.91 -6.37
CA TYR A 110 8.85 16.31 -7.69
C TYR A 110 9.20 17.80 -7.69
N CYS A 111 10.09 18.19 -8.60
CA CYS A 111 10.31 19.61 -8.87
C CYS A 111 9.04 20.23 -9.46
N HIS A 112 8.91 21.55 -9.35
CA HIS A 112 7.86 22.27 -10.05
C HIS A 112 8.07 22.17 -11.56
N HIS A 113 7.01 21.81 -12.28
CA HIS A 113 6.97 21.94 -13.72
C HIS A 113 5.54 22.28 -14.17
N PRO A 114 5.33 23.27 -15.06
CA PRO A 114 4.00 23.59 -15.56
C PRO A 114 3.36 22.38 -16.23
N ARG A 115 2.09 22.12 -15.92
CA ARG A 115 1.31 21.00 -16.48
C ARG A 115 1.85 19.60 -16.15
N ALA A 116 2.55 19.46 -15.02
CA ALA A 116 3.13 18.19 -14.58
C ALA A 116 2.22 17.33 -13.71
N ASP A 117 1.21 17.93 -13.08
CA ASP A 117 0.40 17.24 -12.10
C ASP A 117 -0.64 16.35 -12.82
N PRO A 118 -0.54 15.01 -12.73
CA PRO A 118 -1.47 14.12 -13.42
C PRO A 118 -2.87 14.13 -12.81
N PHE A 119 -3.06 14.75 -11.63
CA PHE A 119 -4.33 14.84 -10.94
C PHE A 119 -4.92 16.26 -10.97
N ASP A 120 -4.39 17.19 -11.77
CA ASP A 120 -5.01 18.51 -11.93
C ASP A 120 -6.16 18.46 -12.96
N PRO A 121 -7.42 18.66 -12.53
CA PRO A 121 -8.58 18.61 -13.42
C PRO A 121 -8.58 19.73 -14.47
N THR A 122 -7.89 20.84 -14.23
CA THR A 122 -7.79 21.95 -15.20
C THR A 122 -6.83 21.61 -16.35
N GLN A 123 -5.82 20.79 -16.07
CA GLN A 123 -4.81 20.38 -17.03
C GLN A 123 -5.30 19.22 -17.91
N LEU A 124 -6.09 18.31 -17.34
CA LEU A 124 -6.73 17.21 -18.07
C LEU A 124 -7.80 17.68 -19.07
N ARG A 125 -8.40 18.86 -18.85
CA ARG A 125 -9.48 19.41 -19.70
C ARG A 125 -8.99 20.26 -20.87
N SER A 126 -7.72 20.68 -20.87
CA SER A 126 -7.23 21.76 -21.75
C SER A 126 -6.54 21.30 -23.04
N GLY A 127 -6.51 19.99 -23.35
CA GLY A 127 -5.93 19.52 -24.62
C GLY A 127 -5.91 18.00 -24.77
N GLY A 128 -7.00 17.41 -25.26
CA GLY A 128 -7.16 15.96 -25.42
C GLY A 128 -7.27 15.25 -24.06
N GLU A 129 -8.10 14.22 -23.98
CA GLU A 129 -8.41 13.50 -22.73
C GLU A 129 -7.22 12.68 -22.16
N THR A 130 -5.99 12.94 -22.63
CA THR A 130 -4.81 12.13 -22.38
C THR A 130 -3.72 12.94 -21.68
N MET A 131 -3.15 12.36 -20.63
CA MET A 131 -1.93 12.86 -19.98
C MET A 131 -0.82 13.11 -21.01
N ASN A 132 -0.01 14.15 -20.79
CA ASN A 132 1.23 14.30 -21.54
C ASN A 132 2.29 13.31 -21.03
N ASP A 133 3.35 13.07 -21.80
CA ASP A 133 4.40 12.10 -21.46
C ASP A 133 4.95 12.28 -20.04
N TYR A 134 5.19 13.52 -19.61
CA TYR A 134 5.70 13.82 -18.26
C TYR A 134 4.67 13.49 -17.16
N GLN A 135 3.39 13.78 -17.39
CA GLN A 135 2.31 13.37 -16.48
C GLN A 135 2.16 11.85 -16.42
N THR A 136 2.31 11.17 -17.56
CA THR A 136 2.28 9.71 -17.65
C THR A 136 3.42 9.09 -16.86
N ASP A 137 4.65 9.59 -17.01
CA ASP A 137 5.81 9.10 -16.26
C ASP A 137 5.60 9.20 -14.75
N ILE A 138 5.12 10.36 -14.27
CA ILE A 138 4.80 10.58 -12.85
C ILE A 138 3.68 9.63 -12.41
N TYR A 139 2.60 9.51 -13.18
CA TYR A 139 1.48 8.65 -12.82
C TYR A 139 1.90 7.18 -12.74
N ASP A 140 2.73 6.71 -13.67
CA ASP A 140 3.23 5.34 -13.73
C ASP A 140 4.19 5.05 -12.56
N GLU A 141 5.03 6.02 -12.18
CA GLU A 141 5.90 5.93 -11.01
C GLU A 141 5.10 5.82 -9.70
N LEU A 142 4.08 6.68 -9.54
CA LEU A 142 3.17 6.63 -8.38
C LEU A 142 2.38 5.31 -8.36
N SER A 143 1.85 4.89 -9.50
CA SER A 143 1.09 3.65 -9.65
C SER A 143 1.92 2.42 -9.32
N SER A 144 3.18 2.38 -9.76
CA SER A 144 4.13 1.30 -9.44
C SER A 144 4.37 1.20 -7.93
N SER A 145 4.49 2.34 -7.25
CA SER A 145 4.63 2.40 -5.79
C SER A 145 3.36 1.89 -5.08
N VAL A 146 2.18 2.28 -5.55
CA VAL A 146 0.89 1.83 -5.02
C VAL A 146 0.72 0.32 -5.20
N GLU A 147 1.00 -0.20 -6.40
CA GLU A 147 0.88 -1.63 -6.73
C GLU A 147 1.78 -2.48 -5.83
N LEU A 148 3.02 -2.05 -5.64
CA LEU A 148 3.96 -2.69 -4.74
C LEU A 148 3.41 -2.75 -3.31
N LEU A 149 2.90 -1.62 -2.77
CA LEU A 149 2.40 -1.57 -1.40
C LEU A 149 1.09 -2.34 -1.23
N PHE A 150 0.18 -2.31 -2.21
CA PHE A 150 -1.01 -3.17 -2.21
C PHE A 150 -0.64 -4.63 -2.12
N THR A 151 0.40 -5.03 -2.87
CA THR A 151 0.87 -6.41 -2.92
C THR A 151 1.58 -6.82 -1.62
N ALA A 152 2.46 -5.96 -1.10
CA ALA A 152 3.32 -6.27 0.02
C ALA A 152 2.69 -6.03 1.40
N GLN A 153 1.71 -5.13 1.54
CA GLN A 153 1.15 -4.75 2.85
C GLN A 153 -0.28 -5.22 3.09
N HIS A 154 -0.89 -5.92 2.11
CA HIS A 154 -2.31 -6.30 2.16
C HIS A 154 -3.22 -5.10 2.47
N ARG A 155 -3.42 -4.24 1.47
CA ARG A 155 -4.25 -3.04 1.61
C ARG A 155 -5.54 -3.11 0.82
N VAL A 156 -6.59 -2.53 1.40
CA VAL A 156 -7.87 -2.25 0.74
C VAL A 156 -7.86 -0.88 0.05
N PHE A 157 -7.12 0.08 0.60
CA PHE A 157 -6.82 1.38 -0.01
C PHE A 157 -5.49 1.94 0.55
N LEU A 158 -4.96 3.00 -0.05
CA LEU A 158 -3.71 3.63 0.35
C LEU A 158 -3.83 5.15 0.23
N PHE A 159 -3.54 5.86 1.32
CA PHE A 159 -3.26 7.29 1.24
C PHE A 159 -1.82 7.52 0.76
N MET A 160 -1.63 8.52 -0.09
CA MET A 160 -0.34 8.97 -0.59
C MET A 160 -0.34 10.49 -0.66
N ILE A 161 0.77 11.10 -0.28
CA ILE A 161 0.96 12.55 -0.38
C ILE A 161 1.78 12.84 -1.63
N LEU A 162 1.32 13.80 -2.44
CA LEU A 162 2.06 14.29 -3.58
C LEU A 162 2.49 15.73 -3.34
N VAL A 163 3.79 15.98 -3.46
CA VAL A 163 4.40 17.30 -3.33
C VAL A 163 5.13 17.64 -4.63
N MET A 164 4.77 18.78 -5.23
CA MET A 164 5.37 19.29 -6.47
C MET A 164 5.74 20.75 -6.28
N GLY A 165 7.02 21.05 -6.06
CA GLY A 165 7.42 22.41 -5.68
C GLY A 165 6.73 22.88 -4.39
N ARG A 166 5.93 23.95 -4.45
CA ARG A 166 5.08 24.43 -3.33
C ARG A 166 3.70 23.81 -3.25
N ARG A 167 3.36 22.92 -4.20
CA ARG A 167 2.02 22.32 -4.31
C ARG A 167 1.95 21.03 -3.52
N PHE A 168 0.88 20.86 -2.75
CA PHE A 168 0.59 19.71 -1.90
C PHE A 168 -0.82 19.18 -2.20
N ARG A 169 -0.99 17.86 -2.31
CA ARG A 169 -2.30 17.21 -2.36
C ARG A 169 -2.27 15.83 -1.72
N ILE A 170 -3.45 15.35 -1.32
CA ILE A 170 -3.66 13.98 -0.83
C ILE A 170 -4.34 13.16 -1.92
N LEU A 171 -3.83 11.94 -2.10
CA LEU A 171 -4.39 10.92 -2.96
C LEU A 171 -4.83 9.75 -2.08
N ARG A 172 -6.04 9.22 -2.31
CA ARG A 172 -6.49 7.93 -1.76
C ARG A 172 -6.72 6.97 -2.93
N TRP A 173 -5.83 6.00 -3.06
CA TRP A 173 -5.89 4.95 -4.06
C TRP A 173 -6.68 3.76 -3.54
N ASP A 174 -7.55 3.20 -4.36
CA ASP A 174 -8.12 1.87 -4.14
C ASP A 174 -8.20 1.10 -5.46
N ARG A 175 -8.80 -0.10 -5.40
CA ARG A 175 -8.94 -0.96 -6.58
C ARG A 175 -9.98 -0.46 -7.59
N ALA A 176 -10.78 0.55 -7.27
CA ALA A 176 -11.78 1.15 -8.14
C ALA A 176 -11.30 2.47 -8.79
N GLY A 177 -10.38 3.20 -8.15
CA GLY A 177 -9.89 4.46 -8.68
C GLY A 177 -9.02 5.25 -7.70
N VAL A 178 -8.95 6.56 -7.94
CA VAL A 178 -8.21 7.51 -7.10
C VAL A 178 -9.14 8.63 -6.66
N ILE A 179 -9.19 8.90 -5.36
CA ILE A 179 -9.78 10.13 -4.83
C ILE A 179 -8.64 11.13 -4.63
N SER A 180 -8.78 12.33 -5.16
CA SER A 180 -7.75 13.38 -5.13
C SER A 180 -8.31 14.67 -4.56
N THR A 181 -7.61 15.27 -3.61
CA THR A 181 -7.93 16.63 -3.16
C THR A 181 -7.52 17.66 -4.22
N PRO A 182 -8.09 18.88 -4.21
CA PRO A 182 -7.42 20.01 -4.82
C PRO A 182 -5.97 20.11 -4.35
N SER A 183 -5.13 20.66 -5.23
CA SER A 183 -3.79 21.04 -4.83
C SER A 183 -3.84 22.36 -4.05
N VAL A 184 -3.06 22.47 -2.98
CA VAL A 184 -2.88 23.70 -2.20
C VAL A 184 -1.42 24.10 -2.12
N ASP A 185 -1.16 25.38 -1.90
CA ASP A 185 0.18 25.86 -1.56
C ASP A 185 0.39 25.63 -0.05
N TYR A 186 1.28 24.71 0.33
CA TYR A 186 1.50 24.37 1.74
C TYR A 186 2.30 25.43 2.52
N PHE A 187 2.92 26.37 1.83
CA PHE A 187 3.59 27.51 2.47
C PHE A 187 2.55 28.58 2.87
N GLU A 188 1.58 28.86 2.00
CA GLU A 188 0.51 29.84 2.28
C GLU A 188 -0.62 29.26 3.12
N GLN A 189 -1.00 28.01 2.85
CA GLN A 189 -2.08 27.29 3.51
C GLN A 189 -1.52 26.18 4.42
N LEU A 190 -0.53 26.53 5.24
CA LEU A 190 0.18 25.58 6.10
C LEU A 190 -0.76 24.79 7.02
N THR A 191 -1.86 25.39 7.49
CA THR A 191 -2.81 24.71 8.38
C THR A 191 -3.43 23.49 7.72
N ILE A 192 -3.71 23.52 6.42
CA ILE A 192 -4.26 22.38 5.69
C ILE A 192 -3.22 21.25 5.64
N ALA A 193 -1.99 21.54 5.23
CA ALA A 193 -0.93 20.55 5.13
C ALA A 193 -0.60 19.91 6.50
N CYS A 194 -0.50 20.73 7.55
CA CYS A 194 -0.21 20.26 8.90
C CYS A 194 -1.37 19.44 9.48
N ASP A 195 -2.63 19.84 9.23
CA ASP A 195 -3.83 19.09 9.64
C ASP A 195 -3.84 17.68 9.00
N TYR A 196 -3.55 17.57 7.70
CA TYR A 196 -3.42 16.27 7.03
C TYR A 196 -2.34 15.38 7.66
N LEU A 197 -1.13 15.91 7.85
CA LEU A 197 -0.03 15.16 8.44
C LEU A 197 -0.38 14.69 9.86
N TYR A 198 -0.98 15.57 10.66
CA TYR A 198 -1.42 15.26 12.02
C TYR A 198 -2.47 14.14 12.05
N HIS A 199 -3.53 14.26 11.23
CA HIS A 199 -4.61 13.28 11.22
C HIS A 199 -4.16 11.91 10.67
N LEU A 200 -3.40 11.89 9.58
CA LEU A 200 -2.87 10.64 9.01
C LEU A 200 -2.01 9.87 10.02
N CYS A 201 -1.29 10.58 10.90
CA CYS A 201 -0.51 9.94 11.97
C CYS A 201 -1.35 9.32 13.09
N ARG A 202 -2.61 9.75 13.24
CA ARG A 202 -3.51 9.31 14.32
C ARG A 202 -4.52 8.26 13.88
N LEU A 203 -4.77 8.13 12.58
CA LEU A 203 -5.61 7.05 12.07
C LEU A 203 -5.05 5.69 12.48
N GLY A 204 -5.94 4.75 12.80
CA GLY A 204 -5.58 3.34 12.99
C GLY A 204 -5.24 2.66 11.67
N ASP A 205 -4.68 1.45 11.72
CA ASP A 205 -4.22 0.75 10.52
C ASP A 205 -5.38 0.44 9.55
N ASP A 206 -6.54 0.00 10.05
CA ASP A 206 -7.75 -0.21 9.24
C ASP A 206 -8.19 1.08 8.53
N SER A 207 -8.16 2.23 9.23
CA SER A 207 -8.50 3.54 8.68
C SER A 207 -7.45 4.06 7.69
N LEU A 208 -6.22 3.58 7.77
CA LEU A 208 -5.17 3.81 6.77
C LEU A 208 -5.26 2.83 5.59
N GLY A 209 -6.22 1.90 5.63
CA GLY A 209 -6.53 0.98 4.56
C GLY A 209 -5.73 -0.32 4.60
N PHE A 210 -5.11 -0.68 5.73
CA PHE A 210 -4.62 -2.03 5.94
C PHE A 210 -5.80 -3.01 6.09
N ASP A 211 -5.66 -4.21 5.55
CA ASP A 211 -6.66 -5.26 5.68
C ASP A 211 -6.59 -5.88 7.09
N PRO A 212 -7.65 -5.77 7.92
CA PRO A 212 -7.65 -6.31 9.28
C PRO A 212 -7.55 -7.84 9.34
N THR A 213 -7.76 -8.53 8.21
CA THR A 213 -7.58 -9.98 8.11
C THR A 213 -6.13 -10.39 7.82
N ALA A 214 -5.23 -9.43 7.57
CA ALA A 214 -3.82 -9.66 7.33
C ALA A 214 -2.97 -9.07 8.46
N THR A 215 -2.25 -9.92 9.19
CA THR A 215 -1.31 -9.50 10.23
C THR A 215 0.12 -9.62 9.73
N ARG A 216 0.86 -8.51 9.78
CA ARG A 216 2.31 -8.49 9.51
C ARG A 216 3.06 -9.29 10.57
N LEU A 217 3.85 -10.28 10.14
CA LEU A 217 4.72 -11.06 11.03
C LEU A 217 6.12 -10.45 11.12
N ARG A 218 6.61 -10.33 12.34
CA ARG A 218 7.93 -9.84 12.74
C ARG A 218 8.84 -11.01 13.13
N PRO A 219 10.17 -10.84 13.12
CA PRO A 219 11.10 -11.92 13.43
C PRO A 219 10.92 -12.56 14.81
N ASP A 220 10.32 -11.85 15.76
CA ASP A 220 9.99 -12.31 17.11
C ASP A 220 8.65 -13.08 17.21
N ASP A 221 7.85 -13.11 16.14
CA ASP A 221 6.62 -13.89 16.10
C ASP A 221 6.90 -15.40 15.96
N VAL A 222 6.19 -16.21 16.74
CA VAL A 222 6.28 -17.68 16.65
C VAL A 222 5.91 -18.20 15.26
N ASP A 223 4.96 -17.54 14.59
CA ASP A 223 4.55 -17.90 13.24
C ASP A 223 5.62 -17.56 12.20
N PHE A 224 6.45 -16.54 12.44
CA PHE A 224 7.59 -16.23 11.58
C PHE A 224 8.58 -17.41 11.55
N LEU A 225 8.95 -17.91 12.73
CA LEU A 225 9.81 -19.09 12.86
C LEU A 225 9.14 -20.36 12.33
N ARG A 226 7.82 -20.50 12.50
CA ARG A 226 7.06 -21.61 11.93
C ARG A 226 7.20 -21.67 10.41
N MET A 227 7.21 -20.51 9.73
CA MET A 227 7.44 -20.46 8.29
C MET A 227 8.84 -20.96 7.92
N ASP A 228 9.88 -20.57 8.67
CA ASP A 228 11.24 -21.04 8.43
C ASP A 228 11.34 -22.57 8.58
N VAL A 229 10.75 -23.13 9.64
CA VAL A 229 10.69 -24.58 9.86
C VAL A 229 9.91 -25.28 8.76
N ALA A 230 8.75 -24.76 8.36
CA ALA A 230 7.96 -25.31 7.26
C ALA A 230 8.71 -25.28 5.92
N ALA A 231 9.61 -24.31 5.72
CA ALA A 231 10.41 -24.22 4.50
C ALA A 231 11.58 -25.22 4.44
N LEU A 232 11.93 -25.93 5.52
CA LEU A 232 13.04 -26.90 5.52
C LEU A 232 12.73 -28.14 4.67
N PRO A 233 13.69 -28.65 3.87
CA PRO A 233 13.49 -29.88 3.08
C PRO A 233 12.96 -31.04 3.94
N ASP A 234 11.98 -31.78 3.42
CA ASP A 234 11.44 -32.97 4.07
C ASP A 234 11.67 -34.18 3.15
N ALA A 235 12.26 -35.25 3.67
CA ALA A 235 12.49 -36.48 2.92
C ALA A 235 11.19 -37.18 2.48
N LYS A 236 10.04 -36.80 3.07
CA LYS A 236 8.71 -37.26 2.69
C LYS A 236 8.12 -36.47 1.51
N ASP A 237 8.77 -35.39 1.09
CA ASP A 237 8.31 -34.64 -0.07
C ASP A 237 8.37 -35.52 -1.32
N VAL A 238 7.28 -35.51 -2.08
CA VAL A 238 7.13 -36.31 -3.27
C VAL A 238 7.74 -35.56 -4.45
N ASP A 239 8.56 -36.26 -5.22
CA ASP A 239 9.06 -35.72 -6.47
C ASP A 239 7.92 -35.59 -7.50
N HIS A 240 7.97 -34.51 -8.26
CA HIS A 240 6.96 -34.10 -9.22
C HIS A 240 7.31 -34.51 -10.67
N SER A 241 8.43 -35.20 -10.86
CA SER A 241 8.79 -35.76 -12.16
C SER A 241 7.76 -36.81 -12.61
N GLU A 242 7.50 -36.82 -13.91
CA GLU A 242 6.63 -37.81 -14.54
C GLU A 242 7.26 -39.21 -14.39
N ARG A 243 6.48 -40.15 -13.85
CA ARG A 243 6.89 -41.54 -13.62
C ARG A 243 5.69 -42.45 -13.40
N ASP A 244 5.87 -43.73 -13.67
CA ASP A 244 4.87 -44.75 -13.32
C ASP A 244 4.75 -44.89 -11.81
N LEU A 245 3.53 -44.74 -11.28
CA LEU A 245 3.24 -44.97 -9.87
C LEU A 245 2.77 -46.42 -9.69
N SER A 246 3.55 -47.23 -8.98
CA SER A 246 3.06 -48.52 -8.48
C SER A 246 1.85 -48.30 -7.56
N GLU A 247 0.90 -49.25 -7.52
CA GLU A 247 -0.23 -49.20 -6.59
C GLU A 247 0.24 -48.91 -5.15
N GLY A 248 -0.24 -47.81 -4.56
CA GLY A 248 0.13 -47.37 -3.21
C GLY A 248 1.43 -46.57 -3.08
N GLY A 249 2.07 -46.15 -4.19
CA GLY A 249 3.36 -45.44 -4.20
C GLY A 249 3.36 -44.03 -3.60
N VAL A 250 2.19 -43.38 -3.50
CA VAL A 250 2.01 -42.10 -2.82
C VAL A 250 0.80 -42.20 -1.90
N ARG A 251 0.97 -41.88 -0.62
CA ARG A 251 -0.11 -41.88 0.38
C ARG A 251 -0.47 -40.45 0.74
N GLU A 252 -1.75 -40.11 0.67
CA GLU A 252 -2.25 -38.81 1.13
C GLU A 252 -2.29 -38.74 2.67
N PRO A 253 -2.05 -37.55 3.26
CA PRO A 253 -1.62 -36.31 2.60
C PRO A 253 -0.12 -36.31 2.29
N PHE A 254 0.26 -35.74 1.14
CA PHE A 254 1.66 -35.55 0.74
C PHE A 254 1.91 -34.09 0.31
N THR A 255 3.18 -33.70 0.22
CA THR A 255 3.62 -32.40 -0.31
C THR A 255 4.57 -32.65 -1.46
N PHE A 256 4.38 -31.98 -2.59
CA PHE A 256 5.38 -32.03 -3.65
C PHE A 256 6.60 -31.18 -3.30
N ALA A 257 7.80 -31.66 -3.63
CA ALA A 257 9.06 -30.97 -3.33
C ALA A 257 9.13 -29.55 -3.93
N TYR A 258 8.51 -29.32 -5.09
CA TYR A 258 8.46 -28.00 -5.71
C TYR A 258 7.61 -27.01 -4.89
N ILE A 259 6.54 -27.45 -4.21
CA ILE A 259 5.68 -26.59 -3.38
C ILE A 259 6.49 -26.02 -2.23
N ARG A 260 7.29 -26.86 -1.57
CA ARG A 260 8.17 -26.40 -0.49
C ARG A 260 9.24 -25.44 -1.00
N SER A 261 9.77 -25.70 -2.19
CA SER A 261 10.75 -24.82 -2.83
C SER A 261 10.15 -23.46 -3.18
N LEU A 262 8.91 -23.41 -3.69
CA LEU A 262 8.17 -22.15 -3.90
C LEU A 262 7.90 -21.43 -2.58
N PHE A 263 7.47 -22.14 -1.54
CA PHE A 263 7.24 -21.55 -0.22
C PHE A 263 8.53 -20.95 0.34
N ARG A 264 9.64 -21.69 0.30
CA ARG A 264 10.96 -21.20 0.73
C ARG A 264 11.38 -19.95 -0.04
N THR A 265 11.18 -19.94 -1.36
CA THR A 265 11.48 -18.78 -2.21
C THR A 265 10.61 -17.57 -1.85
N SER A 266 9.36 -17.81 -1.42
CA SER A 266 8.47 -16.74 -0.97
C SER A 266 8.95 -16.04 0.32
N LEU A 267 9.86 -16.67 1.09
CA LEU A 267 10.42 -16.12 2.33
C LEU A 267 11.66 -15.24 2.08
N ASP A 268 11.83 -14.74 0.85
CA ASP A 268 12.79 -13.71 0.44
C ASP A 268 13.07 -12.70 1.57
N CYS A 269 14.36 -12.45 1.85
CA CYS A 269 14.81 -11.81 3.10
C CYS A 269 14.24 -10.40 3.31
N ASP A 270 13.86 -9.73 2.22
CA ASP A 270 13.33 -8.37 2.26
C ASP A 270 11.80 -8.33 2.16
N TRP A 271 11.15 -9.42 1.75
CA TRP A 271 9.71 -9.43 1.55
C TRP A 271 8.94 -9.67 2.86
N PRO A 272 7.85 -8.92 3.11
CA PRO A 272 7.10 -9.07 4.33
C PRO A 272 6.28 -10.38 4.39
N ARG A 273 6.45 -11.12 5.48
CA ARG A 273 5.62 -12.28 5.86
C ARG A 273 4.34 -11.83 6.57
N HIS A 274 3.25 -12.56 6.33
CA HIS A 274 1.94 -12.28 6.89
C HIS A 274 1.22 -13.55 7.35
N ARG A 275 0.37 -13.39 8.36
CA ARG A 275 -0.70 -14.32 8.69
C ARG A 275 -2.01 -13.76 8.14
N LEU A 276 -2.71 -14.54 7.32
CA LEU A 276 -4.01 -14.21 6.75
C LEU A 276 -5.09 -15.04 7.43
N VAL A 277 -6.15 -14.37 7.88
CA VAL A 277 -7.30 -14.98 8.53
C VAL A 277 -8.45 -15.08 7.54
N VAL A 278 -8.78 -16.30 7.14
CA VAL A 278 -9.88 -16.58 6.22
C VAL A 278 -11.06 -17.16 6.97
N GLN A 279 -12.27 -16.71 6.64
CA GLN A 279 -13.52 -17.28 7.14
C GLN A 279 -14.10 -18.24 6.11
N ASP A 280 -14.30 -19.50 6.49
CA ASP A 280 -14.94 -20.53 5.67
C ASP A 280 -15.97 -21.30 6.51
N GLY A 281 -17.23 -21.33 6.06
CA GLY A 281 -18.30 -22.03 6.79
C GLY A 281 -18.50 -21.61 8.26
N GLY A 282 -18.10 -20.38 8.64
CA GLY A 282 -18.11 -19.90 10.02
C GLY A 282 -16.88 -20.30 10.86
N GLN A 283 -15.94 -21.06 10.29
CA GLN A 283 -14.65 -21.38 10.89
C GLN A 283 -13.59 -20.40 10.40
N LYS A 284 -12.63 -20.08 11.28
CA LYS A 284 -11.47 -19.25 10.94
C LYS A 284 -10.28 -20.14 10.64
N HIS A 285 -9.60 -19.87 9.55
CA HIS A 285 -8.39 -20.55 9.11
C HIS A 285 -7.24 -19.55 9.01
N ASP A 286 -6.12 -19.87 9.65
CA ASP A 286 -4.91 -19.05 9.63
C ASP A 286 -3.91 -19.60 8.60
N TYR A 287 -3.57 -18.75 7.64
CA TYR A 287 -2.64 -19.06 6.56
C TYR A 287 -1.40 -18.17 6.66
N LEU A 288 -0.22 -18.78 6.66
CA LEU A 288 1.05 -18.05 6.65
C LEU A 288 1.53 -17.91 5.20
N VAL A 289 1.84 -16.68 4.79
CA VAL A 289 2.27 -16.35 3.43
C VAL A 289 3.49 -15.43 3.41
N GLY A 290 4.35 -15.62 2.42
CA GLY A 290 5.42 -14.69 2.06
C GLY A 290 5.07 -13.91 0.79
N LYS A 291 6.05 -13.75 -0.09
CA LYS A 291 5.89 -13.13 -1.42
C LYS A 291 4.89 -13.91 -2.29
N PRO A 292 3.93 -13.24 -2.95
CA PRO A 292 3.05 -13.91 -3.89
C PRO A 292 3.84 -14.59 -5.01
N THR A 293 3.46 -15.81 -5.36
CA THR A 293 3.95 -16.53 -6.55
C THR A 293 3.37 -15.90 -7.82
N PHE A 294 2.15 -15.36 -7.72
CA PHE A 294 1.48 -14.64 -8.79
C PHE A 294 0.88 -13.34 -8.24
N HIS A 295 0.96 -12.25 -9.01
CA HIS A 295 0.16 -11.05 -8.81
C HIS A 295 -0.30 -10.52 -10.17
N ALA A 296 -1.56 -10.09 -10.25
CA ALA A 296 -2.08 -9.40 -11.41
C ALA A 296 -1.56 -7.95 -11.41
N SER A 297 -1.09 -7.49 -12.57
CA SER A 297 -0.52 -6.15 -12.72
C SER A 297 -1.56 -5.04 -12.60
N GLY A 298 -1.10 -3.86 -12.20
CA GLY A 298 -1.88 -2.65 -12.12
C GLY A 298 -2.49 -2.39 -10.74
N THR A 299 -2.83 -1.12 -10.53
CA THR A 299 -3.43 -0.63 -9.28
C THR A 299 -4.92 -0.95 -9.16
N MET A 300 -5.61 -1.14 -10.29
CA MET A 300 -7.06 -1.25 -10.36
C MET A 300 -7.56 -2.66 -10.69
N GLY A 301 -8.86 -2.87 -10.52
CA GLY A 301 -9.51 -4.15 -10.79
C GLY A 301 -9.34 -5.14 -9.64
N ARG A 302 -9.30 -6.44 -9.94
CA ARG A 302 -9.38 -7.48 -8.91
C ARG A 302 -8.12 -7.62 -8.06
N GLY A 303 -6.97 -7.12 -8.52
CA GLY A 303 -5.72 -7.23 -7.76
C GLY A 303 -5.39 -8.65 -7.32
N THR A 304 -5.58 -9.63 -8.21
CA THR A 304 -5.51 -11.05 -7.83
C THR A 304 -4.08 -11.42 -7.45
N ARG A 305 -3.92 -12.11 -6.32
CA ARG A 305 -2.65 -12.65 -5.84
C ARG A 305 -2.77 -14.15 -5.59
N GLY A 306 -1.69 -14.87 -5.83
CA GLY A 306 -1.60 -16.31 -5.64
C GLY A 306 -0.41 -16.66 -4.77
N TYR A 307 -0.65 -17.45 -3.73
CA TYR A 307 0.37 -17.83 -2.75
C TYR A 307 0.43 -19.35 -2.61
N VAL A 308 1.64 -19.88 -2.48
CA VAL A 308 1.83 -21.09 -1.68
C VAL A 308 1.74 -20.67 -0.22
N ALA A 309 0.69 -21.10 0.47
CA ALA A 309 0.41 -20.74 1.86
C ALA A 309 0.54 -21.95 2.77
N TYR A 310 0.94 -21.73 4.02
CA TYR A 310 0.98 -22.78 5.04
C TYR A 310 -0.22 -22.64 5.99
N GLU A 311 -1.12 -23.62 6.00
CA GLU A 311 -2.28 -23.62 6.91
C GLU A 311 -1.87 -24.13 8.30
N CYS A 312 -2.07 -23.30 9.32
CA CYS A 312 -1.59 -23.58 10.67
C CYS A 312 -2.24 -24.82 11.31
N SER A 313 -3.54 -25.01 11.08
CA SER A 313 -4.33 -26.09 11.72
C SER A 313 -3.98 -27.46 11.17
N SER A 314 -4.02 -27.63 9.84
CA SER A 314 -3.71 -28.92 9.22
C SER A 314 -2.22 -29.15 9.00
N ARG A 315 -1.38 -28.11 9.14
CA ARG A 315 0.07 -28.13 8.89
C ARG A 315 0.41 -28.56 7.47
N ARG A 316 -0.39 -28.09 6.50
CA ARG A 316 -0.24 -28.41 5.08
C ARG A 316 -0.04 -27.15 4.25
N PHE A 317 0.62 -27.33 3.13
CA PHE A 317 0.66 -26.31 2.08
C PHE A 317 -0.63 -26.33 1.28
N VAL A 318 -1.13 -25.14 0.96
CA VAL A 318 -2.28 -24.95 0.09
C VAL A 318 -1.97 -23.86 -0.92
N TRP A 319 -2.71 -23.86 -2.03
CA TRP A 319 -2.74 -22.70 -2.92
C TRP A 319 -3.81 -21.73 -2.43
N LEU A 320 -3.38 -20.54 -2.00
CA LEU A 320 -4.29 -19.47 -1.57
C LEU A 320 -4.41 -18.43 -2.68
N LYS A 321 -5.62 -18.30 -3.21
CA LYS A 321 -5.98 -17.22 -4.13
C LYS A 321 -6.64 -16.09 -3.36
N ASP A 322 -6.06 -14.92 -3.47
CA ASP A 322 -6.58 -13.69 -2.93
C ASP A 322 -7.01 -12.76 -4.08
N ALA A 323 -8.17 -12.12 -3.94
CA ALA A 323 -8.68 -11.18 -4.93
C ALA A 323 -9.65 -10.19 -4.28
N TRP A 324 -9.52 -8.92 -4.64
CA TRP A 324 -10.48 -7.90 -4.31
C TRP A 324 -11.80 -8.15 -5.05
N ARG A 325 -12.91 -8.00 -4.34
CA ARG A 325 -14.28 -8.05 -4.88
C ARG A 325 -15.06 -6.86 -4.37
N ALA A 326 -15.78 -6.19 -5.27
CA ALA A 326 -16.79 -5.23 -4.87
C ALA A 326 -17.87 -5.96 -4.05
N SER A 327 -18.07 -5.55 -2.79
CA SER A 327 -19.16 -6.09 -1.98
C SER A 327 -20.45 -5.37 -2.36
N TYR A 328 -21.30 -6.03 -3.15
CA TYR A 328 -22.67 -5.56 -3.37
C TYR A 328 -23.51 -5.92 -2.14
N LYS A 329 -23.45 -5.09 -1.08
CA LYS A 329 -24.55 -5.08 -0.13
C LYS A 329 -25.69 -4.30 -0.79
N ILE A 330 -26.65 -5.02 -1.38
CA ILE A 330 -27.91 -4.41 -1.81
C ILE A 330 -28.62 -3.94 -0.54
N VAL A 331 -28.60 -2.64 -0.26
CA VAL A 331 -29.48 -2.02 0.73
C VAL A 331 -30.68 -1.47 -0.03
N GLU A 332 -31.80 -2.19 0.05
CA GLU A 332 -33.10 -1.65 -0.30
C GLU A 332 -33.44 -0.53 0.69
N THR A 333 -33.23 0.74 0.34
CA THR A 333 -34.22 1.83 0.50
C THR A 333 -33.68 3.19 0.00
N THR A 334 -34.46 3.77 -0.92
CA THR A 334 -34.51 5.21 -1.26
C THR A 334 -33.35 5.80 -2.07
N THR A 335 -33.44 5.53 -3.36
CA THR A 335 -32.76 6.17 -4.50
C THR A 335 -32.70 7.70 -4.42
N ARG A 336 -31.50 8.25 -4.12
CA ARG A 336 -30.88 9.38 -4.88
C ARG A 336 -29.48 9.83 -4.41
N TYR A 337 -28.91 9.27 -3.35
CA TYR A 337 -27.55 9.64 -2.88
C TYR A 337 -26.58 8.46 -2.67
N ALA A 338 -26.93 7.26 -3.14
CA ALA A 338 -26.21 6.01 -2.83
C ALA A 338 -25.03 5.65 -3.76
N ASN A 339 -24.72 6.46 -4.79
CA ASN A 339 -23.76 6.03 -5.82
C ASN A 339 -22.31 6.51 -5.61
N LEU A 340 -22.02 7.34 -4.59
CA LEU A 340 -20.64 7.79 -4.32
C LEU A 340 -20.00 7.17 -3.06
N TRP A 341 -20.78 6.54 -2.17
CA TRP A 341 -20.32 6.28 -0.79
C TRP A 341 -20.50 4.84 -0.29
N ASP A 342 -21.00 3.92 -1.12
CA ASP A 342 -21.33 2.54 -0.69
C ASP A 342 -20.32 1.46 -1.13
N ILE A 343 -19.07 1.84 -1.43
CA ILE A 343 -17.98 0.86 -1.47
C ILE A 343 -17.51 0.64 -0.03
N GLY A 344 -18.32 -0.09 0.75
CA GLY A 344 -17.92 -0.60 2.06
C GLY A 344 -16.64 -1.46 1.98
N PRO A 345 -16.04 -1.84 3.12
CA PRO A 345 -14.84 -2.68 3.12
C PRO A 345 -15.15 -3.98 2.39
N GLY A 346 -14.62 -4.12 1.17
CA GLY A 346 -14.76 -5.32 0.37
C GLY A 346 -14.22 -6.49 1.18
N ARG A 347 -15.07 -7.49 1.46
CA ARG A 347 -14.61 -8.72 2.10
C ARG A 347 -13.89 -9.57 1.06
N TYR A 348 -12.68 -9.98 1.40
CA TYR A 348 -11.96 -11.03 0.69
C TYR A 348 -12.74 -12.34 0.85
N GLN A 349 -13.12 -12.94 -0.28
CA GLN A 349 -13.55 -14.34 -0.34
C GLN A 349 -12.45 -15.12 -1.05
N THR A 350 -11.73 -15.92 -0.28
CA THR A 350 -10.80 -16.91 -0.80
C THR A 350 -11.61 -18.16 -1.15
N SER A 351 -11.91 -18.33 -2.44
CA SER A 351 -12.55 -19.56 -2.90
C SER A 351 -11.47 -20.64 -3.13
N GLN A 352 -11.58 -21.78 -2.46
CA GLN A 352 -10.86 -22.99 -2.88
C GLN A 352 -11.43 -23.48 -4.22
N PRO A 353 -10.63 -24.16 -5.08
CA PRO A 353 -11.19 -24.89 -6.20
C PRO A 353 -12.03 -26.04 -5.66
N THR A 354 -13.33 -26.01 -5.94
CA THR A 354 -14.16 -27.21 -5.86
C THR A 354 -13.56 -28.24 -6.80
N ARG A 355 -13.16 -29.40 -6.26
CA ARG A 355 -12.84 -30.60 -7.05
C ARG A 355 -14.02 -30.84 -8.01
N SER A 356 -13.78 -30.69 -9.31
CA SER A 356 -14.59 -31.41 -10.30
C SER A 356 -14.22 -32.88 -10.16
N GLU A 357 -15.24 -33.71 -9.95
CA GLU A 357 -15.16 -35.16 -9.80
C GLU A 357 -14.41 -35.86 -10.94
#